data_AF-A0A7R9WY87-F1
#
_entry.id   AF-A0A7R9WY87-F1
#
_cell.length_a   1.000
_cell.length_b   1.000
_cell.length_c   1.000
_cell.angle_alpha   90.00
_cell.angle_beta   90.00
_cell.angle_gamma   90.00
#
_symmetry.space_group_name_H-M   'P 1'
#
loop_
_entity.id
_entity.type
_entity.pdbx_description
1 polymer ?
#
loop_
_entity_poly.entity_id
_entity_poly.type
_entity_poly.pdbx_seq_one_letter_code
_entity_poly.pdbx_strand_id
1 'polypeptide(L)'
;QAVQSCPKPYRPALYKSILLTGGICQLPNLKERLQKELRQLVPNELDLVVGVTEDPLRAAWDGARWMVRNATAHTEWSVSRQEWETCSRRRAYKRLVDGGMYA
;
A
#
# COMPACT_ATOMS: atom_id res chain seq x y z
N GLN A 1 -13.62 -8.94 7.03
CA GLN A 1 -12.71 -9.25 8.17
C GLN A 1 -11.57 -8.25 8.30
N ALA A 2 -10.69 -8.04 7.30
CA ALA A 2 -9.55 -7.10 7.42
C ALA A 2 -9.94 -5.65 7.78
N VAL A 3 -10.91 -5.03 7.09
CA VAL A 3 -11.35 -3.67 7.46
C VAL A 3 -12.02 -3.63 8.85
N GLN A 4 -12.61 -4.75 9.29
CA GLN A 4 -13.24 -4.85 10.61
C GLN A 4 -12.22 -4.99 11.75
N SER A 5 -10.99 -5.43 11.49
CA SER A 5 -9.92 -5.40 12.50
C SER A 5 -9.37 -3.99 12.75
N CYS A 6 -9.60 -3.06 11.82
CA CYS A 6 -9.30 -1.65 12.03
C CYS A 6 -10.31 -0.98 12.99
N PRO A 7 -9.88 0.02 13.78
CA PRO A 7 -10.78 0.81 14.61
C PRO A 7 -11.89 1.48 13.78
N LYS A 8 -13.10 1.53 14.34
CA LYS A 8 -14.32 2.02 13.66
C LYS A 8 -14.15 3.37 12.93
N PRO A 9 -13.46 4.39 13.49
CA PRO A 9 -13.33 5.69 12.85
C PRO A 9 -12.62 5.66 11.47
N TYR A 10 -11.74 4.68 11.24
CA TYR A 10 -10.95 4.62 9.99
C TYR A 10 -11.60 3.80 8.88
N ARG A 11 -12.59 2.97 9.21
CA ARG A 11 -13.23 2.06 8.25
C ARG A 11 -13.88 2.79 7.06
N PRO A 12 -14.58 3.93 7.23
CA PRO A 12 -15.14 4.67 6.10
C PRO A 12 -14.07 5.10 5.10
N ALA A 13 -12.92 5.58 5.57
CA ALA A 13 -11.83 5.99 4.71
C ALA A 13 -11.28 4.82 3.89
N LEU A 14 -11.13 3.63 4.50
CA LEU A 14 -10.63 2.43 3.82
C LEU A 14 -11.57 1.92 2.71
N TYR A 15 -12.89 2.01 2.91
CA TYR A 15 -13.86 1.62 1.87
C TYR A 15 -13.91 2.63 0.71
N LYS A 16 -13.55 3.89 0.99
CA LYS A 16 -13.46 4.96 -0.02
C LYS A 16 -12.15 4.94 -0.81
N SER A 17 -11.16 4.13 -0.44
CA SER A 17 -9.83 4.12 -1.04
C SER A 17 -9.36 2.72 -1.44
N ILE A 18 -10.11 2.05 -2.32
CA ILE A 18 -9.72 0.75 -2.86
C ILE A 18 -9.07 0.93 -4.23
N LEU A 19 -7.82 0.49 -4.38
CA LEU A 19 -7.07 0.55 -5.62
C LEU A 19 -6.68 -0.86 -6.08
N LEU A 20 -7.03 -1.20 -7.32
CA LEU A 20 -6.70 -2.47 -7.96
C LEU A 20 -5.38 -2.35 -8.72
N THR A 21 -4.46 -3.27 -8.40
CA THR A 21 -3.09 -3.35 -8.95
C THR A 21 -2.69 -4.82 -9.15
N GLY A 22 -1.70 -5.08 -10.01
CA GLY A 22 -1.24 -6.41 -10.40
C GLY A 22 -1.88 -6.93 -11.69
N GLY A 23 -1.31 -8.00 -12.25
CA GLY A 23 -1.72 -8.54 -13.56
C GLY A 23 -3.17 -9.04 -13.62
N ILE A 24 -3.70 -9.61 -12.54
CA ILE A 24 -5.09 -10.11 -12.47
C ILE A 24 -6.10 -8.98 -12.70
N CYS A 25 -5.73 -7.74 -12.37
CA CYS A 25 -6.61 -6.58 -12.55
C CYS A 25 -6.90 -6.21 -14.01
N GLN A 26 -6.19 -6.83 -14.96
CA GLN A 26 -6.47 -6.69 -16.40
C GLN A 26 -7.62 -7.57 -16.88
N LEU A 27 -8.13 -8.49 -16.04
CA LEU A 27 -9.30 -9.28 -16.40
C LEU A 27 -10.51 -8.37 -16.62
N PRO A 28 -11.25 -8.56 -17.73
CA PRO A 28 -12.43 -7.76 -18.01
C PRO A 28 -13.47 -7.95 -16.91
N ASN A 29 -14.16 -6.86 -16.56
CA ASN A 29 -15.24 -6.83 -15.57
C ASN A 29 -14.84 -7.14 -14.12
N LEU A 30 -13.54 -7.29 -13.80
CA LEU A 30 -13.11 -7.60 -12.43
C LEU A 30 -13.52 -6.50 -11.45
N LYS A 31 -13.32 -5.23 -11.83
CA LYS A 31 -13.66 -4.07 -11.02
C LYS A 31 -15.15 -4.07 -10.68
N GLU A 32 -16.00 -4.21 -11.69
CA GLU A 32 -17.45 -4.16 -11.60
C GLU A 32 -17.97 -5.31 -10.72
N ARG A 33 -17.44 -6.51 -10.94
CA ARG A 33 -17.75 -7.69 -10.13
C ARG A 33 -17.36 -7.47 -8.67
N LEU A 34 -16.14 -7.03 -8.41
CA LEU A 34 -15.65 -6.79 -7.05
C LEU A 34 -16.46 -5.71 -6.34
N GLN A 35 -16.76 -4.60 -7.03
CA GLN A 35 -17.56 -3.52 -6.46
C GLN A 35 -18.97 -4.00 -6.10
N LYS A 36 -19.59 -4.83 -6.94
CA LYS A 36 -20.90 -5.43 -6.65
C LYS A 36 -20.85 -6.36 -5.44
N GLU A 37 -19.86 -7.23 -5.35
CA GLU A 37 -19.68 -8.15 -4.22
C GLU A 37 -19.40 -7.38 -2.91
N LEU A 38 -18.54 -6.35 -2.95
CA LEU A 38 -18.26 -5.52 -1.78
C LEU A 38 -19.47 -4.70 -1.32
N ARG A 39 -20.27 -4.16 -2.25
CA ARG A 39 -21.46 -3.36 -1.91
C ARG A 39 -22.47 -4.13 -1.06
N GLN A 40 -22.54 -5.46 -1.23
CA GLN A 40 -23.41 -6.34 -0.43
C GLN A 40 -22.90 -6.56 1.01
N LEU A 41 -21.61 -6.34 1.25
CA LEU A 41 -20.95 -6.57 2.54
C LEU A 41 -20.71 -5.28 3.33
N VAL A 42 -20.63 -4.14 2.64
CA VAL A 42 -20.36 -2.84 3.23
C VAL A 42 -21.69 -2.17 3.64
N PRO A 43 -21.79 -1.52 4.81
CA PRO A 43 -22.97 -0.75 5.21
C PRO A 43 -23.33 0.35 4.19
N ASN A 44 -24.62 0.49 3.87
CA ASN A 44 -25.12 1.35 2.79
C ASN A 44 -24.78 2.83 2.96
N GLU A 45 -24.54 3.25 4.20
CA GLU A 45 -24.19 4.63 4.57
C GLU A 45 -22.74 4.99 4.21
N LEU A 46 -21.90 3.99 3.91
CA LEU A 46 -20.49 4.21 3.57
C LEU A 46 -20.28 4.27 2.07
N ASP A 47 -19.54 5.29 1.64
CA ASP A 47 -19.00 5.39 0.29
C ASP A 47 -18.09 4.20 -0.01
N LEU A 48 -18.32 3.56 -1.16
CA LEU A 48 -17.47 2.50 -1.69
C LEU A 48 -16.91 2.95 -3.04
N VAL A 49 -15.59 3.13 -3.11
CA VAL A 49 -14.91 3.56 -4.33
C VAL A 49 -13.81 2.57 -4.66
N VAL A 50 -13.95 1.91 -5.81
CA VAL A 50 -12.98 0.98 -6.36
C VAL A 50 -12.39 1.59 -7.63
N GLY A 51 -11.08 1.85 -7.61
CA GLY A 51 -10.30 2.33 -8.75
C GLY A 51 -9.41 1.22 -9.31
N VAL A 52 -9.05 1.34 -10.59
CA VAL A 52 -7.99 0.54 -11.22
C VAL A 52 -6.91 1.53 -11.61
N THR A 53 -5.64 1.22 -11.33
CA THR A 53 -4.51 2.02 -11.80
C THR A 53 -4.43 2.03 -13.33
N GLU A 54 -3.89 3.08 -13.93
CA GLU A 54 -3.70 3.18 -15.39
C GLU A 54 -2.93 1.98 -15.98
N ASP A 55 -1.84 1.58 -15.32
CA ASP A 55 -1.10 0.36 -15.64
C ASP A 55 -0.95 -0.51 -14.38
N PRO A 56 -1.85 -1.49 -14.15
CA PRO A 56 -1.81 -2.36 -12.98
C PRO A 56 -0.56 -3.19 -12.86
N LEU A 57 0.07 -3.56 -13.98
CA LEU A 57 1.29 -4.36 -13.96
C LEU A 57 2.49 -3.53 -13.53
N ARG A 58 2.56 -2.27 -13.98
CA ARG A 58 3.64 -1.35 -13.65
C ARG A 58 3.44 -0.57 -12.35
N ALA A 59 2.23 -0.50 -11.81
CA ALA A 59 1.90 0.29 -10.63
C ALA A 59 2.85 0.12 -9.44
N ALA A 60 3.27 -1.11 -9.13
CA ALA A 60 4.24 -1.36 -8.06
C ALA A 60 5.61 -0.72 -8.34
N TRP A 61 6.08 -0.82 -9.58
CA TRP A 61 7.33 -0.21 -10.03
C TRP A 61 7.24 1.32 -10.07
N ASP A 62 6.12 1.87 -10.56
CA ASP A 62 5.89 3.31 -10.58
C ASP A 62 5.87 3.89 -9.16
N GLY A 63 5.27 3.19 -8.20
CA GLY A 63 5.31 3.56 -6.78
C GLY A 63 6.73 3.56 -6.21
N ALA A 64 7.51 2.50 -6.47
CA ALA A 64 8.91 2.43 -6.04
C ALA A 64 9.77 3.54 -6.67
N ARG A 65 9.59 3.80 -7.97
CA ARG A 65 10.25 4.91 -8.67
C ARG A 65 9.91 6.26 -8.05
N TRP A 66 8.64 6.49 -7.71
CA TRP A 66 8.20 7.72 -7.06
C TRP A 66 8.84 7.86 -5.67
N MET A 67 8.87 6.79 -4.88
CA MET A 67 9.49 6.76 -3.54
C MET A 67 10.99 7.09 -3.59
N VAL A 68 11.75 6.48 -4.52
CA VAL A 68 13.19 6.73 -4.66
C VAL A 68 13.50 8.15 -5.14
N ARG A 69 12.61 8.76 -5.94
CA ARG A 69 12.76 10.15 -6.38
C ARG A 69 12.49 11.16 -5.26
N ASN A 70 11.77 10.77 -4.21
CA ASN A 70 11.57 11.59 -3.03
C ASN A 70 12.80 11.45 -2.11
N ALA A 71 13.58 12.52 -1.98
CA ALA A 71 14.85 12.49 -1.24
C ALA A 71 14.69 12.08 0.24
N THR A 72 13.59 12.49 0.88
CA THR A 72 13.27 12.15 2.27
C THR A 72 12.97 10.66 2.39
N ALA A 73 12.00 10.16 1.61
CA ALA A 73 11.63 8.75 1.64
C ALA A 73 12.79 7.84 1.23
N HIS A 74 13.59 8.24 0.23
CA HIS A 74 14.77 7.48 -0.17
C HIS A 74 15.78 7.33 0.99
N THR A 75 16.00 8.39 1.76
CA THR A 75 16.97 8.36 2.88
C THR A 75 16.45 7.58 4.08
N GLU A 76 15.16 7.72 4.39
CA GLU A 76 14.51 7.01 5.51
C GLU A 76 14.42 5.50 5.28
N TRP A 77 14.16 5.09 4.04
CA TRP A 77 13.92 3.70 3.65
C TRP A 77 15.11 3.06 2.93
N SER A 78 16.32 3.60 3.10
CA SER A 78 17.56 2.99 2.62
C SER A 78 18.60 2.84 3.73
N VAL A 79 19.51 1.90 3.54
CA VAL A 79 20.66 1.67 4.43
C VAL A 79 21.89 1.61 3.56
N SER A 80 22.86 2.49 3.85
CA SER A 80 24.14 2.50 3.14
C SER A 80 24.98 1.29 3.52
N ARG A 81 25.95 0.95 2.67
CA ARG A 81 26.92 -0.11 2.97
C ARG A 81 27.68 0.15 4.28
N GLN A 82 28.09 1.40 4.51
CA GLN A 82 28.83 1.78 5.72
C GLN A 82 27.97 1.58 6.99
N GLU A 83 26.70 1.97 6.96
CA GLU A 83 25.77 1.73 8.07
C GLU A 83 25.53 0.23 8.29
N TRP A 84 25.45 -0.55 7.21
CA TRP A 84 25.30 -2.00 7.29
C TRP A 84 26.51 -2.70 7.91
N GLU A 85 27.72 -2.23 7.61
CA GLU A 85 28.97 -2.78 8.14
C GLU A 85 29.27 -2.32 9.57
N THR A 86 28.86 -1.10 9.95
CA THR A 86 29.09 -0.52 11.29
C THR A 86 28.04 -0.93 12.33
N CYS A 87 26.79 -1.17 11.91
CA CYS A 87 25.74 -1.66 12.79
C CYS A 87 25.65 -3.20 12.73
N SER A 88 25.02 -3.81 13.74
CA SER A 88 24.64 -5.22 13.62
C SER A 88 23.62 -5.40 12.49
N ARG A 89 23.72 -6.50 11.73
CA ARG A 89 22.77 -6.84 10.64
C ARG A 89 21.31 -6.75 11.08
N ARG A 90 21.02 -7.17 12.31
CA ARG A 90 19.68 -7.09 12.91
C ARG A 90 19.20 -5.65 13.08
N ARG A 91 20.07 -4.75 13.54
CA ARG A 91 19.73 -3.33 13.71
C ARG A 91 19.55 -2.64 12.36
N ALA A 92 20.44 -2.91 11.40
CA ALA A 92 20.34 -2.36 10.06
C ALA A 92 19.06 -2.84 9.33
N TYR A 93 18.72 -4.13 9.44
CA TYR A 93 17.46 -4.67 8.93
C TYR A 93 16.24 -4.04 9.61
N LYS A 94 16.27 -3.89 10.94
CA LYS A 94 15.19 -3.23 11.67
C LYS A 94 14.97 -1.79 11.18
N ARG A 95 16.04 -1.01 10.98
CA ARG A 95 15.94 0.36 10.44
C ARG A 95 15.29 0.39 9.05
N LEU A 96 15.66 -0.54 8.17
CA LEU A 96 15.09 -0.64 6.82
C LEU A 96 13.58 -0.91 6.84
N VAL A 97 13.11 -1.76 7.77
CA VAL A 97 11.70 -2.15 7.86
C VAL A 97 10.85 -1.11 8.60
N ASP A 98 11.44 -0.43 9.60
CA ASP A 98 10.73 0.55 10.43
C ASP A 98 10.84 1.98 9.87
N GLY A 99 11.49 2.20 8.73
CA GLY A 99 11.57 3.49 8.04
C GLY A 99 12.21 4.62 8.85
N GLY A 100 13.17 4.30 9.72
CA GLY A 100 13.80 5.29 10.61
C GLY A 100 12.87 5.83 11.71
N MET A 101 11.64 5.33 11.84
CA MET A 101 10.62 5.84 12.78
C MET A 101 10.95 5.57 14.27
N TYR A 102 12.01 4.82 14.55
CA TYR A 102 12.54 4.53 15.88
C TYR A 102 14.08 4.59 15.97
N ALA A 103 14.74 5.31 15.04
CA ALA A 103 16.19 5.53 15.06
C ALA A 103 16.54 6.80 15.84
#